data_AF-A0A8T4S8D5-F1
#
_entry.id   AF-A0A8T4S8D5-F1
#
_cell.length_a   1.000
_cell.length_b   1.000
_cell.length_c   1.000
_cell.angle_alpha   90.00
_cell.angle_beta   90.00
_cell.angle_gamma   90.00
#
_symmetry.space_group_name_H-M   'P 1'
#
loop_
_entity.id
_entity.type
_entity.pdbx_description
1 polymer ?
#
loop_
_entity_poly.entity_id
_entity_poly.type
_entity_poly.pdbx_seq_one_letter_code
_entity_poly.pdbx_strand_id
1 'polypeptide(L)' 'MEERLREWNKKNREPLHQTYFLGQLRYHKQHKKKVLPPNCHNQAYYQDLRVKCEESICSKFKNPVGYARRKAGH' A
#
# COMPACT_ATOMS: atom_id res chain seq x y z
N MET A 1 -3.01 2.52 15.57
CA MET A 1 -2.74 2.64 14.12
C MET A 1 -2.21 4.01 13.75
N GLU A 2 -2.90 5.11 14.09
CA GLU A 2 -2.45 6.45 13.71
C GLU A 2 -1.09 6.84 14.29
N GLU A 3 -0.84 6.53 15.57
CA GLU A 3 0.43 6.81 16.22
C GLU A 3 1.61 6.15 15.50
N ARG A 4 1.48 4.85 15.20
CA ARG A 4 2.43 4.11 14.37
C ARG A 4 2.64 4.74 12.99
N LEU A 5 1.60 5.29 12.36
CA LEU A 5 1.71 5.98 11.08
C LEU A 5 2.41 7.35 11.22
N ARG A 6 2.23 8.04 12.35
CA ARG A 6 2.97 9.29 12.65
C ARG A 6 4.45 9.01 12.87
N GLU A 7 4.78 7.96 13.63
CA GLU A 7 6.16 7.50 13.82
C GLU A 7 6.80 7.10 12.50
N TRP A 8 6.06 6.40 11.64
CA TRP A 8 6.53 6.07 10.30
C TRP A 8 6.82 7.33 9.48
N ASN A 9 5.92 8.32 9.46
CA ASN A 9 6.11 9.55 8.69
C ASN A 9 7.35 10.33 9.15
N LYS A 10 7.67 10.32 10.45
CA LYS A 10 8.88 10.95 11.01
C LYS A 10 10.17 10.29 10.56
N LYS A 11 10.13 9.02 10.15
CA LYS A 11 11.31 8.26 9.68
C LYS A 11 11.58 8.45 8.18
N ASN A 12 10.71 9.14 7.45
CA ASN A 12 10.90 9.42 6.03
C ASN A 12 11.99 10.48 5.84
N ARG A 13 12.82 10.34 4.80
CA ARG A 13 13.83 11.35 4.42
C ARG A 13 13.21 12.75 4.26
N GLU A 14 12.00 12.79 3.73
CA GLU A 14 11.15 13.97 3.65
C GLU A 14 9.77 13.61 4.24
N PRO A 15 9.45 14.10 5.45
CA PRO A 15 8.15 13.85 6.07
C PRO A 15 7.01 14.47 5.26
N LEU A 16 5.88 13.76 5.16
CA LEU A 16 4.68 14.29 4.55
C LEU A 16 4.17 15.49 5.36
N HIS A 17 3.73 16.53 4.66
CA HIS A 17 3.09 17.69 5.27
C HIS A 17 1.87 17.26 6.11
N GLN A 18 1.73 17.85 7.30
CA GLN A 18 0.73 17.46 8.30
C GLN A 18 -0.70 17.47 7.73
N THR A 19 -1.05 18.48 6.93
CA THR A 19 -2.38 18.58 6.30
C THR A 19 -2.65 17.42 5.35
N TYR A 20 -1.67 17.05 4.52
CA TYR A 20 -1.81 15.93 3.59
C TYR A 20 -1.94 14.60 4.33
N PHE A 21 -1.07 14.36 5.32
CA PHE A 21 -1.11 13.16 6.14
C PHE A 21 -2.47 12.98 6.86
N LEU A 22 -2.99 14.03 7.49
CA LEU A 22 -4.29 14.00 8.14
C LEU A 22 -5.45 13.82 7.15
N GLY A 23 -5.37 14.46 5.98
CA GLY A 23 -6.34 14.30 4.91
C GLY A 23 -6.47 12.84 4.46
N GLN A 24 -5.33 12.18 4.22
CA GLN A 24 -5.30 10.77 3.83
C GLN A 24 -5.87 9.84 4.92
N LEU A 25 -5.54 10.08 6.19
CA LEU A 25 -6.10 9.31 7.30
C LEU A 25 -7.63 9.45 7.40
N ARG A 26 -8.13 10.68 7.27
CA ARG A 26 -9.58 10.95 7.30
C ARG A 26 -10.28 10.26 6.13
N TYR A 27 -9.74 10.39 4.92
CA TYR A 27 -10.27 9.73 3.73
C TYR A 27 -10.37 8.20 3.93
N HIS A 28 -9.30 7.57 4.40
CA HIS A 28 -9.29 6.13 4.65
C HIS A 28 -10.36 5.70 5.68
N LYS A 29 -10.51 6.45 6.78
CA LYS A 29 -11.52 6.16 7.81
C LYS A 29 -12.96 6.32 7.32
N GLN A 30 -13.19 7.29 6.45
CA GLN A 30 -14.52 7.52 5.85
C GLN A 30 -14.88 6.40 4.86
N HIS A 31 -13.89 5.85 4.14
CA HIS A 31 -14.09 4.81 3.15
C HIS A 31 -13.96 3.41 3.77
N LYS A 32 -15.06 2.90 4.36
CA LYS A 32 -15.10 1.58 5.01
C LYS A 32 -15.05 0.38 4.05
N LYS A 33 -15.03 0.60 2.73
CA LYS A 33 -14.98 -0.48 1.75
C LYS A 33 -13.62 -1.18 1.85
N LYS A 34 -13.64 -2.49 2.07
CA LYS A 34 -12.43 -3.34 2.00
C LYS A 34 -12.05 -3.52 0.54
N VAL A 35 -11.32 -2.55 0.00
CA VAL A 35 -10.80 -2.59 -1.38
C VAL A 35 -9.43 -3.23 -1.37
N LEU A 36 -9.24 -4.30 -2.15
CA LEU A 36 -7.93 -4.89 -2.33
C LEU A 36 -7.04 -3.96 -3.15
N PRO A 37 -5.71 -3.99 -2.95
CA PRO A 37 -4.80 -3.29 -3.83
C PRO A 37 -4.96 -3.76 -5.28
N PRO A 38 -4.58 -2.91 -6.25
CA PRO A 38 -4.60 -3.24 -7.67
C PRO A 38 -3.85 -4.53 -7.99
N ASN A 39 -4.17 -5.14 -9.14
CA ASN A 39 -3.42 -6.29 -9.61
C ASN A 39 -2.04 -5.86 -10.16
N CYS A 40 -1.06 -6.76 -10.09
CA CYS A 40 0.31 -6.51 -10.57
C CYS A 40 0.38 -6.10 -12.05
N HIS A 41 -0.55 -6.61 -12.88
CA HIS A 41 -0.61 -6.35 -14.32
C HIS A 41 -1.40 -5.09 -14.68
N ASN A 42 -1.90 -4.35 -13.68
CA ASN A 42 -2.60 -3.09 -13.94
C ASN A 42 -1.57 -1.98 -14.21
N GLN A 43 -1.52 -1.52 -15.47
CA GLN A 43 -0.57 -0.52 -15.95
C GLN A 43 -0.64 0.77 -15.10
N ALA A 44 -1.86 1.26 -14.84
CA ALA A 44 -2.15 2.52 -14.16
C ALA A 44 -1.71 2.62 -12.68
N TYR A 45 -1.03 1.60 -12.15
CA TYR A 45 -0.60 1.56 -10.76
C TYR A 45 0.89 1.23 -10.64
N TYR A 46 1.23 -0.02 -10.34
CA TYR A 46 2.60 -0.37 -9.98
C TYR A 46 3.58 -0.16 -11.15
N GLN A 47 3.16 -0.51 -12.37
CA GLN A 47 4.03 -0.44 -13.55
C GLN A 47 4.35 1.00 -13.95
N ASP A 48 3.35 1.88 -13.98
CA ASP A 48 3.55 3.31 -14.29
C ASP A 48 4.38 4.03 -13.22
N LEU A 49 4.28 3.60 -11.96
CA LEU A 49 5.16 4.07 -10.88
C LEU A 49 6.59 3.50 -10.97
N ARG A 50 6.87 2.67 -11.98
CA ARG A 50 8.11 1.89 -12.14
C ARG A 50 8.43 1.01 -10.92
N VAL A 51 7.39 0.63 -10.18
CA VAL A 51 7.45 -0.34 -9.07
C VAL A 51 7.05 -1.69 -9.64
N LYS A 52 8.01 -2.57 -9.94
CA LYS A 52 7.71 -3.93 -10.40
C LYS A 52 7.96 -4.93 -9.27
N CYS A 53 6.98 -5.81 -9.01
CA CYS A 53 7.21 -6.97 -8.17
C CYS A 53 8.05 -8.01 -8.94
N GLU A 54 8.84 -8.82 -8.23
CA GLU A 54 9.56 -9.91 -8.88
C GLU A 54 8.61 -10.82 -9.66
N GLU A 55 9.04 -11.26 -10.84
CA GLU A 55 8.21 -12.09 -11.73
C GLU A 55 7.74 -13.38 -11.03
N SER A 56 8.58 -13.92 -10.16
CA SER A 56 8.31 -15.09 -9.31
C SER A 56 7.09 -14.90 -8.37
N ILE A 57 6.79 -13.66 -7.98
CA ILE A 57 5.66 -13.28 -7.13
C ILE A 57 4.44 -12.96 -7.99
N CYS A 58 4.59 -12.11 -9.00
CA CYS A 58 3.50 -11.63 -9.85
C CYS A 58 2.87 -12.75 -10.71
N SER A 59 3.63 -13.80 -11.01
CA SER A 59 3.13 -15.01 -11.69
C SER A 59 2.21 -15.87 -10.82
N LYS A 60 2.37 -15.82 -9.49
CA LYS A 60 1.63 -16.65 -8.53
C LYS A 60 0.54 -15.90 -7.77
N PHE A 61 0.69 -14.58 -7.60
CA PHE A 61 -0.23 -13.75 -6.82
C PHE A 61 -0.70 -12.55 -7.64
N LYS A 62 -2.01 -12.34 -7.65
CA LYS A 62 -2.62 -11.22 -8.39
C LYS A 62 -2.25 -9.86 -7.81
N ASN A 63 -2.07 -9.76 -6.50
CA ASN A 63 -1.71 -8.52 -5.80
C ASN A 63 -0.86 -8.82 -4.54
N PRO A 64 -0.22 -7.80 -3.94
CA PRO A 64 0.66 -7.98 -2.77
C PRO A 64 -0.03 -8.58 -1.54
N VAL A 65 -1.34 -8.37 -1.36
CA VAL A 65 -2.08 -8.94 -0.21
C VAL A 65 -2.15 -10.46 -0.30
N GLY A 66 -2.33 -11.01 -1.51
CA GLY A 66 -2.33 -12.45 -1.72
C GLY A 66 -0.99 -13.10 -1.35
N TYR A 67 0.13 -12.45 -1.72
CA TYR A 67 1.47 -12.89 -1.35
C TYR A 67 1.68 -12.83 0.16
N ALA A 68 1.35 -11.69 0.79
CA ALA A 68 1.55 -11.48 2.22
C ALA A 68 0.75 -12.49 3.06
N ARG A 69 -0.51 -12.77 2.67
CA ARG A 69 -1.35 -13.74 3.37
C ARG A 69 -0.75 -15.14 3.35
N ARG A 70 -0.31 -15.61 2.17
CA ARG A 70 0.33 -16.93 2.05
C ARG A 70 1.63 -17.01 2.83
N LYS A 71 2.46 -15.97 2.79
CA LYS A 71 3.75 -15.94 3.52
C LYS A 71 3.56 -15.95 5.04
N ALA A 72 2.49 -15.32 5.52
CA ALA A 72 2.14 -15.29 6.94
C ALA A 72 1.47 -16.59 7.44
N GLY A 73 1.26 -17.60 6.58
CA GLY A 73 0.65 -18.87 6.96
C GLY A 73 -0.86 -18.81 7.20
N HIS A 74 -1.55 -17.80 6.65
CA HIS A 74 -3.00 -17.63 6.72
C HIS A 74 -3.72 -18.08 5.44
#